data_AF-A0A1T4X502-F1
#
_entry.id   AF-A0A1T4X502-F1
#
_cell.length_a   1.000
_cell.length_b   1.000
_cell.length_c   1.000
_cell.angle_alpha   90.00
_cell.angle_beta   90.00
_cell.angle_gamma   90.00
#
_symmetry.space_group_name_H-M   'P 1'
#
loop_
_entity.id
_entity.type
_entity.pdbx_description
1 polymer ?
#
loop_
_entity_poly.entity_id
_entity_poly.type
_entity_poly.pdbx_seq_one_letter_code
_entity_poly.pdbx_strand_id
1 'polypeptide(L)'
;MIYRSFDDARAAVFDARLSRHDIEIRSVHGPNAGTHGWFAHEPDGPPLITCGRWYGAHTASVDAAQHSIEAFFSATVLAEGHRRLSADRRRSTREAICTPGESERSRSTSLG
;
A
#
# COMPACT_ATOMS: atom_id res chain seq x y z
N MET A 1 0.84 1.94 -14.57
CA MET A 1 -0.32 2.65 -15.15
C MET A 1 -0.74 3.75 -14.19
N ILE A 2 -0.99 4.96 -14.68
CA ILE A 2 -1.54 6.06 -13.88
C ILE A 2 -2.76 6.56 -14.65
N TYR A 3 -3.93 6.54 -14.02
CA TYR A 3 -5.16 7.05 -14.62
C TYR A 3 -5.12 8.58 -14.70
N ARG A 4 -5.65 9.14 -15.79
CA ARG A 4 -5.66 10.59 -16.01
C ARG A 4 -6.80 11.28 -15.27
N SER A 5 -7.88 10.55 -15.02
CA SER A 5 -9.05 11.04 -14.30
C SER A 5 -9.60 9.99 -13.32
N PHE A 6 -10.46 10.44 -12.40
CA PHE A 6 -11.22 9.54 -11.54
C PHE A 6 -12.18 8.67 -12.37
N ASP A 7 -12.81 9.24 -13.41
CA ASP A 7 -13.77 8.51 -14.23
C ASP A 7 -13.11 7.39 -15.02
N ASP A 8 -11.90 7.60 -15.53
CA ASP A 8 -11.11 6.56 -16.21
C ASP A 8 -10.79 5.41 -15.25
N ALA A 9 -10.38 5.74 -14.02
CA ALA A 9 -10.09 4.75 -12.99
C ALA A 9 -11.36 3.98 -12.58
N ARG A 10 -12.48 4.69 -12.43
CA ARG A 10 -13.77 4.10 -12.05
C ARG A 10 -14.29 3.15 -13.13
N ALA A 11 -14.25 3.57 -14.39
CA ALA A 11 -14.66 2.74 -15.52
C ALA A 11 -13.84 1.45 -15.58
N ALA A 12 -12.50 1.55 -15.51
CA ALA A 12 -11.62 0.38 -15.52
C ALA A 12 -11.90 -0.60 -14.37
N VAL A 13 -12.11 -0.10 -13.15
CA VAL A 13 -12.45 -0.94 -11.98
C VAL A 13 -13.84 -1.58 -12.14
N PHE A 14 -14.80 -0.84 -12.65
CA PHE A 14 -16.16 -1.32 -12.84
C PHE A 14 -16.22 -2.43 -13.89
N ASP A 15 -15.55 -2.23 -15.03
CA ASP A 15 -15.50 -3.20 -16.12
C ASP A 15 -14.79 -4.49 -15.68
N ALA A 16 -13.62 -4.36 -15.05
CA ALA A 16 -12.86 -5.51 -14.54
C ALA A 16 -13.62 -6.31 -13.45
N ARG A 17 -14.47 -5.63 -12.66
CA ARG A 17 -15.33 -6.31 -11.68
C ARG A 17 -16.46 -7.09 -12.37
N LEU A 18 -17.08 -6.53 -13.40
CA LEU A 18 -18.23 -7.13 -14.08
C LEU A 18 -17.87 -8.35 -14.92
N SER A 19 -16.73 -8.29 -15.59
CA SER A 19 -16.31 -9.31 -16.54
C SER A 19 -15.88 -10.63 -15.89
N ARG A 20 -15.63 -10.64 -14.57
CA ARG A 20 -15.10 -11.81 -13.83
C ARG A 20 -13.96 -12.48 -14.59
N HIS A 21 -13.02 -11.68 -15.09
CA HIS A 21 -11.83 -12.22 -15.72
C HIS A 21 -11.06 -13.13 -14.75
N ASP A 22 -10.25 -14.03 -15.30
CA ASP A 22 -9.26 -14.78 -14.53
C ASP A 22 -8.23 -13.78 -13.97
N ILE A 23 -8.51 -13.26 -12.78
CA ILE A 23 -7.59 -12.38 -12.06
C ILE A 23 -6.55 -13.27 -11.38
N GLU A 24 -5.31 -13.11 -11.79
CA GLU A 24 -4.16 -13.77 -11.18
C GLU A 24 -3.54 -12.90 -10.09
N ILE A 25 -3.09 -13.52 -9.00
CA ILE A 25 -2.32 -12.87 -7.95
C ILE A 25 -0.84 -13.18 -8.16
N ARG A 26 -0.02 -12.13 -8.29
CA ARG A 26 1.45 -12.22 -8.26
C ARG A 26 1.96 -11.82 -6.88
N SER A 27 2.61 -12.75 -6.21
CA SER A 27 3.31 -12.47 -4.96
C SER A 27 4.65 -11.79 -5.24
N VAL A 28 4.97 -10.78 -4.43
CA VAL A 28 6.28 -10.13 -4.38
C VAL A 28 6.98 -10.57 -3.10
N HIS A 29 8.13 -11.23 -3.26
CA HIS A 29 8.94 -11.71 -2.14
C HIS A 29 10.18 -10.85 -2.01
N GLY A 30 10.27 -10.08 -0.93
CA GLY A 30 11.51 -9.44 -0.55
C GLY A 30 12.28 -10.26 0.49
N PRO A 31 13.57 -9.97 0.69
CA PRO A 31 14.47 -10.75 1.54
C PRO A 31 14.23 -10.55 3.04
N ASN A 32 13.48 -9.51 3.42
CA ASN A 32 13.33 -9.08 4.81
C ASN A 32 11.84 -8.93 5.19
N ALA A 33 11.56 -8.96 6.50
CA ALA A 33 10.25 -8.57 7.00
C ALA A 33 9.90 -7.14 6.53
N GLY A 34 8.64 -6.94 6.13
CA GLY A 34 8.17 -5.64 5.62
C GLY A 34 8.52 -5.41 4.15
N THR A 35 8.96 -6.44 3.42
CA THR A 35 9.25 -6.37 1.98
C THR A 35 8.46 -7.38 1.15
N HIS A 36 7.43 -8.01 1.75
CA HIS A 36 6.49 -8.88 1.05
C HIS A 36 5.27 -8.10 0.57
N GLY A 37 4.82 -8.35 -0.65
CA GLY A 37 3.68 -7.65 -1.22
C GLY A 37 3.00 -8.49 -2.29
N TRP A 38 2.05 -7.89 -2.98
CA TRP A 38 1.34 -8.55 -4.07
C TRP A 38 0.72 -7.51 -5.00
N PHE A 39 0.46 -7.94 -6.22
CA PHE A 39 -0.44 -7.27 -7.14
C PHE A 39 -1.28 -8.31 -7.86
N ALA A 40 -2.43 -7.88 -8.37
CA ALA A 40 -3.30 -8.72 -9.16
C ALA A 40 -3.53 -8.10 -10.54
N HIS A 41 -3.59 -8.97 -11.53
CA HIS A 41 -3.67 -8.59 -12.94
C HIS A 41 -4.47 -9.64 -13.72
N GLU A 42 -5.00 -9.23 -14.87
CA GLU A 42 -5.46 -10.17 -15.90
C GLU A 42 -4.24 -10.79 -16.60
N PRO A 43 -4.33 -11.98 -17.22
CA PRO A 43 -3.17 -12.73 -17.70
C PRO A 43 -2.21 -11.92 -18.60
N ASP A 44 -2.77 -11.06 -19.46
CA ASP A 44 -2.03 -10.16 -20.36
C ASP A 44 -2.25 -8.67 -20.04
N GLY A 45 -2.89 -8.37 -18.91
CA GLY A 45 -3.27 -7.03 -18.50
C GLY A 45 -2.24 -6.34 -17.60
N PRO A 46 -2.28 -5.00 -17.51
CA PRO A 46 -1.52 -4.29 -16.49
C PRO A 46 -2.03 -4.64 -15.08
N PRO A 47 -1.25 -4.35 -14.02
CA PRO A 47 -1.74 -4.48 -12.64
C PRO A 47 -3.02 -3.68 -12.41
N LEU A 48 -4.04 -4.36 -11.91
CA LEU A 48 -5.36 -3.81 -11.59
C LEU A 48 -5.44 -3.42 -10.11
N ILE A 49 -4.96 -4.30 -9.22
CA ILE A 49 -4.99 -4.13 -7.78
C ILE A 49 -3.57 -4.32 -7.24
N THR A 50 -3.17 -3.49 -6.28
CA THR A 50 -1.87 -3.61 -5.62
C THR A 50 -2.06 -3.55 -4.11
N CYS A 51 -1.14 -4.17 -3.37
CA CYS A 51 -1.13 -4.02 -1.93
C CYS A 51 -0.87 -2.54 -1.53
N GLY A 52 -1.74 -1.98 -0.68
CA GLY A 52 -1.56 -0.62 -0.15
C GLY A 52 -0.45 -0.49 0.89
N ARG A 53 0.10 -1.60 1.37
CA ARG A 53 1.23 -1.68 2.31
C ARG A 53 2.08 -2.92 2.03
N TRP A 54 3.33 -2.87 2.42
CA TRP A 54 4.17 -4.06 2.52
C TRP A 54 3.88 -4.84 3.81
N TYR A 55 4.10 -6.15 3.77
CA TYR A 55 3.77 -7.09 4.85
C TYR A 55 5.03 -7.63 5.53
N GLY A 56 4.93 -7.82 6.85
CA GLY A 56 5.97 -8.40 7.69
C GLY A 56 6.31 -9.85 7.32
N ALA A 57 5.32 -10.62 6.88
CA ALA A 57 5.47 -12.02 6.51
C ALA A 57 4.80 -12.30 5.16
N HIS A 58 5.35 -13.26 4.42
CA HIS A 58 4.79 -13.68 3.13
C HIS A 58 3.38 -14.27 3.28
N THR A 59 3.13 -15.09 4.29
CA THR A 59 1.79 -15.67 4.55
C THR A 59 0.73 -14.59 4.75
N ALA A 60 1.01 -13.59 5.57
CA ALA A 60 0.13 -12.44 5.76
C ALA A 60 -0.11 -11.64 4.46
N SER A 61 0.87 -11.62 3.55
CA SER A 61 0.72 -11.01 2.22
C SER A 61 -0.23 -11.83 1.33
N VAL A 62 -0.13 -13.16 1.36
CA VAL A 62 -0.99 -14.07 0.57
C VAL A 62 -2.43 -14.00 1.06
N ASP A 63 -2.65 -14.10 2.38
CA ASP A 63 -3.99 -14.03 2.97
C ASP A 63 -4.67 -12.71 2.60
N ALA A 64 -3.94 -11.60 2.72
CA ALA A 64 -4.45 -10.29 2.35
C ALA A 64 -4.77 -10.18 0.85
N ALA A 65 -3.99 -10.81 -0.02
CA ALA A 65 -4.24 -10.83 -1.46
C ALA A 65 -5.55 -11.57 -1.78
N GLN A 66 -5.71 -12.79 -1.26
CA GLN A 66 -6.88 -13.63 -1.50
C GLN A 66 -8.18 -12.92 -1.07
N HIS A 67 -8.22 -12.42 0.16
CA HIS A 67 -9.38 -11.68 0.66
C HIS A 67 -9.65 -10.38 -0.10
N SER A 68 -8.61 -9.72 -0.62
CA SER A 68 -8.80 -8.51 -1.41
C SER A 68 -9.44 -8.81 -2.77
N ILE A 69 -9.10 -9.92 -3.41
CA ILE A 69 -9.73 -10.33 -4.69
C ILE A 69 -11.16 -10.80 -4.47
N GLU A 70 -11.42 -11.55 -3.41
CA GLU A 70 -12.79 -11.95 -3.04
C GLU A 70 -13.68 -10.71 -2.77
N ALA A 71 -13.16 -9.75 -2.00
CA ALA A 71 -13.86 -8.50 -1.73
C ALA A 71 -14.04 -7.65 -3.01
N PHE A 72 -13.09 -7.67 -3.94
CA PHE A 72 -13.16 -6.90 -5.18
C PHE A 72 -14.42 -7.24 -5.99
N PHE A 73 -14.76 -8.52 -6.14
CA PHE A 73 -15.93 -8.94 -6.92
C PHE A 73 -17.26 -8.57 -6.25
N SER A 74 -17.31 -8.46 -4.92
CA SER A 74 -18.50 -8.05 -4.19
C SER A 74 -18.58 -6.54 -3.90
N ALA A 75 -17.50 -5.80 -4.13
CA ALA A 75 -17.40 -4.38 -3.81
C ALA A 75 -18.42 -3.52 -4.57
N THR A 76 -19.00 -2.53 -3.90
CA THR A 76 -19.79 -1.49 -4.56
C THR A 76 -18.85 -0.41 -5.11
N VAL A 77 -18.91 -0.16 -6.42
CA VAL A 77 -18.19 0.94 -7.07
C VAL A 77 -19.08 2.18 -7.08
N LEU A 78 -18.72 3.17 -6.27
CA LEU A 78 -19.48 4.42 -6.16
C LEU A 78 -19.32 5.29 -7.41
N ALA A 79 -20.35 6.08 -7.74
CA ALA A 79 -20.33 7.01 -8.86
C ALA A 79 -19.38 8.20 -8.61
N GLU A 80 -19.21 8.61 -7.36
CA GLU A 80 -18.33 9.73 -6.96
C GLU A 80 -17.16 9.26 -6.08
N GLY A 81 -16.00 9.91 -6.26
CA GLY A 81 -14.81 9.64 -5.47
C GLY A 81 -14.91 10.22 -4.06
N HIS A 82 -14.91 9.36 -3.04
CA HIS A 82 -15.01 9.79 -1.63
C HIS A 82 -13.73 10.47 -1.09
N ARG A 83 -12.60 10.34 -1.77
CA ARG A 83 -11.34 11.03 -1.43
C ARG A 83 -10.78 11.72 -2.65
N ARG A 84 -10.76 13.07 -2.64
CA ARG A 84 -9.79 13.79 -3.48
C ARG A 84 -8.39 13.33 -3.05
N LEU A 85 -7.61 12.81 -3.98
CA LEU A 85 -6.17 12.61 -3.82
C LEU A 85 -5.55 14.01 -3.68
N SER A 86 -5.53 14.56 -2.47
CA SER A 86 -4.76 15.78 -2.22
C SER A 86 -3.29 15.44 -2.42
N ALA A 87 -2.59 16.24 -3.23
CA ALA A 87 -1.15 16.11 -3.47
C ALA A 87 -0.33 16.09 -2.16
N ASP A 88 -0.90 16.64 -1.09
CA ASP A 88 -0.26 16.80 0.22
C ASP A 88 -0.23 15.53 1.07
N ARG A 89 -0.90 14.44 0.66
CA ARG A 89 -1.08 13.27 1.54
C ARG A 89 0.17 12.38 1.66
N ARG A 90 1.29 12.74 1.02
CA ARG A 90 2.53 11.95 0.98
C ARG A 90 3.59 12.37 2.01
N ARG A 91 3.23 13.13 3.05
CA ARG A 91 4.14 13.49 4.15
C ARG A 91 3.48 13.31 5.51
N SER A 92 3.35 12.07 5.93
CA SER A 92 3.09 11.67 7.33
C SER A 92 3.36 10.17 7.34
N THR A 93 4.50 9.65 7.81
CA THR A 93 5.14 9.83 9.12
C THR A 93 6.64 9.49 9.03
N ARG A 94 7.53 10.50 9.06
CA ARG A 94 8.93 10.32 9.47
C ARG A 94 9.51 11.63 10.03
N GLU A 95 8.74 12.28 10.89
CA GLU A 95 9.24 13.36 11.75
C GLU A 95 8.75 13.11 13.17
N ALA A 96 9.36 12.11 13.81
CA ALA A 96 9.46 12.01 15.25
C ALA A 96 10.71 11.16 15.51
N ILE A 97 11.55 11.59 16.45
CA ILE A 97 12.90 11.08 16.76
C ILE A 97 14.00 11.77 15.92
N CYS A 98 14.11 13.08 16.09
CA CYS A 98 15.39 13.74 16.31
C CYS A 98 15.09 15.03 17.07
N THR A 99 15.05 14.95 18.40
CA THR A 99 15.13 16.14 19.24
C THR A 99 16.59 16.29 19.66
N PRO A 100 17.33 17.31 19.17
CA PRO A 100 18.55 17.75 19.83
C PRO A 100 18.16 18.73 20.95
N GLY A 101 18.64 18.45 22.16
CA GLY A 101 18.47 19.31 23.34
C GLY A 101 19.11 18.62 24.54
N GLU A 102 20.43 18.71 24.66
CA GLU A 102 21.10 19.61 25.63
C GLU A 102 20.83 19.23 27.09
N SER A 103 21.84 18.68 27.76
CA SER A 103 22.51 19.45 28.81
C SER A 103 23.68 18.69 29.40
N GLU A 104 24.82 19.35 29.34
CA GLU A 104 26.00 19.13 30.17
C GLU A 104 25.63 18.79 31.62
N ARG A 105 26.29 17.77 32.17
CA ARG A 105 26.55 17.75 33.60
C ARG A 105 27.94 17.19 33.87
N SER A 106 28.87 18.13 33.98
CA SER A 106 30.17 17.97 34.62
C SER A 106 30.08 17.10 35.85
N ARG A 107 30.91 16.06 35.90
CA ARG A 107 31.52 15.59 37.15
C ARG A 107 32.99 15.34 36.88
N SER A 108 33.79 16.33 37.26
CA SER A 108 35.19 16.15 37.61
C SER A 108 35.28 15.03 38.65
N THR A 109 36.04 13.99 38.36
CA THR A 109 36.54 13.08 39.38
C THR A 109 38.04 13.36 39.48
N SER A 110 38.41 14.12 40.51
CA SER A 110 39.80 14.36 40.87
C SER A 110 40.41 13.05 41.37
N LEU A 111 41.58 12.70 40.82
CA LEU A 111 42.50 11.73 41.40
C LEU A 111 43.15 12.35 42.64
N GLY A 112 43.08 11.63 43.75
CA GLY A 112 43.79 11.87 45.00
C GLY A 112 43.89 10.56 45.75
#